data_AF-A0A3C0FLG5-F1
#
_entry.id   AF-A0A3C0FLG5-F1
#
_cell.length_a   1.000
_cell.length_b   1.000
_cell.length_c   1.000
_cell.angle_alpha   90.00
_cell.angle_beta   90.00
_cell.angle_gamma   90.00
#
_symmetry.space_group_name_H-M   'P 1'
#
loop_
_entity.id
_entity.type
_entity.pdbx_description
1 polymer ?
#
loop_
_entity_poly.entity_id
_entity_poly.type
_entity_poly.pdbx_seq_one_letter_code
_entity_poly.pdbx_strand_id
1 'polypeptide(L)'
;KADGINAAVVSLPSWELFDAQSPEYRKDVLGSAPRVAIEALSVFGWEKYVGDNGKVVGMHGFGASAPAPVLYEHFGITADALVKAAKELV
;
A
#
# COMPACT_ATOMS: atom_id res chain seq x y z
N LYS A 1 19.05 2.09 -8.92
CA LYS A 1 17.80 2.72 -8.42
C LYS A 1 17.72 4.11 -9.04
N ALA A 2 16.59 4.49 -9.63
CA ALA A 2 16.44 5.80 -10.25
C ALA A 2 16.44 6.94 -9.21
N ASP A 3 15.81 6.72 -8.05
CA ASP A 3 15.59 7.77 -7.03
C ASP A 3 16.39 7.57 -5.73
N GLY A 4 17.36 6.66 -5.67
CA GLY A 4 18.14 6.38 -4.45
C GLY A 4 17.40 5.66 -3.31
N ILE A 5 16.08 5.48 -3.40
CA ILE A 5 15.25 4.82 -2.39
C ILE A 5 15.34 3.28 -2.49
N ASN A 6 15.55 2.60 -1.37
CA ASN A 6 15.35 1.16 -1.23
C ASN A 6 13.89 0.87 -0.86
N ALA A 7 13.19 0.06 -1.65
CA ALA A 7 11.86 -0.41 -1.31
C ALA A 7 11.88 -1.93 -1.10
N ALA A 8 11.29 -2.39 0.01
CA ALA A 8 10.93 -3.79 0.21
C ALA A 8 9.47 -3.98 -0.21
N VAL A 9 9.16 -5.12 -0.81
CA VAL A 9 7.77 -5.47 -1.19
C VAL A 9 7.29 -6.58 -0.28
N VAL A 10 6.22 -6.31 0.46
CA VAL A 10 5.54 -7.29 1.30
C VAL A 10 4.20 -7.63 0.66
N SER A 11 3.97 -8.91 0.38
CA SER A 11 2.67 -9.42 -0.07
C SER A 11 1.85 -9.87 1.14
N LEU A 12 0.64 -9.34 1.30
CA LEU A 12 -0.30 -9.67 2.39
C LEU A 12 -1.57 -10.33 1.83
N PRO A 13 -1.51 -11.60 1.38
CA PRO A 13 -2.65 -12.26 0.72
C PRO A 13 -3.81 -12.61 1.67
N SER A 14 -3.56 -12.72 2.97
CA SER A 14 -4.60 -12.86 4.00
C SER A 14 -4.16 -12.11 5.25
N TRP A 15 -4.97 -11.13 5.63
CA TRP A 15 -4.76 -10.37 6.85
C TRP A 15 -4.94 -11.25 8.08
N GLU A 16 -5.94 -12.13 8.07
CA GLU A 16 -6.28 -13.02 9.17
C GLU A 16 -5.12 -13.97 9.50
N LEU A 17 -4.52 -14.59 8.47
CA LEU A 17 -3.39 -15.47 8.67
C LEU A 17 -2.14 -14.71 9.10
N PHE A 18 -1.91 -13.51 8.55
CA PHE A 18 -0.79 -12.67 8.96
C PHE A 18 -0.93 -12.19 10.41
N ASP A 19 -2.14 -11.79 10.82
CA ASP A 19 -2.45 -11.33 12.17
C ASP A 19 -2.34 -12.43 13.22
N ALA A 20 -2.61 -13.69 12.83
CA ALA A 20 -2.43 -14.85 13.69
C ALA A 20 -0.95 -15.20 13.94
N GLN A 21 -0.01 -14.60 13.19
CA GLN A 21 1.42 -14.81 13.42
C GLN A 21 1.90 -14.08 14.68
N SER A 22 3.05 -14.53 15.20
CA SER A 22 3.64 -13.92 16.39
C SER A 22 3.94 -12.42 16.17
N PRO A 23 3.89 -11.60 17.23
CA PRO A 23 4.27 -10.19 17.13
C PRO A 23 5.68 -9.99 16.55
N GLU A 24 6.62 -10.88 16.88
CA GLU A 24 8.01 -10.84 16.40
C GLU A 24 8.06 -11.06 14.89
N TYR A 25 7.33 -12.06 14.36
CA TYR A 25 7.28 -12.33 12.93
C TYR A 25 6.65 -11.16 12.15
N ARG A 26 5.53 -10.61 12.65
CA ARG A 26 4.89 -9.46 12.00
C ARG A 26 5.81 -8.24 11.98
N LYS A 27 6.56 -8.01 13.05
CA LYS A 27 7.56 -6.92 13.12
C LYS A 27 8.71 -7.15 12.15
N ASP A 28 9.19 -8.38 12.01
CA ASP A 28 10.27 -8.72 11.08
C ASP A 28 9.84 -8.49 9.62
N VAL A 29 8.65 -8.98 9.24
CA VAL A 29 8.10 -8.82 7.88
C VAL A 29 7.82 -7.35 7.54
N LEU A 30 7.21 -6.59 8.45
CA LEU A 30 6.86 -5.18 8.19
C LEU A 30 8.05 -4.23 8.35
N GLY A 31 9.08 -4.64 9.08
CA GLY A 31 10.26 -3.82 9.38
C GLY A 31 9.92 -2.52 10.12
N SER A 32 10.80 -1.53 9.98
CA SER A 32 10.69 -0.20 10.62
C SER A 32 10.61 0.97 9.63
N ALA A 33 10.70 0.70 8.33
CA ALA A 33 10.63 1.74 7.31
C ALA A 33 9.22 2.36 7.22
N PRO A 34 9.08 3.59 6.70
CA PRO A 34 7.79 4.12 6.29
C PRO A 34 7.13 3.18 5.27
N ARG A 35 5.81 3.04 5.37
CA ARG A 35 5.05 2.05 4.59
C ARG A 35 4.01 2.74 3.71
N VAL A 36 3.88 2.22 2.49
CA VAL A 36 2.78 2.54 1.58
C VAL A 36 2.06 1.25 1.26
N ALA A 37 0.76 1.18 1.51
CA ALA A 37 -0.09 0.09 1.05
C ALA A 37 -0.66 0.39 -0.33
N ILE A 38 -0.91 -0.65 -1.13
CA ILE A 38 -1.53 -0.53 -2.45
C ILE A 38 -2.53 -1.67 -2.66
N GLU A 39 -3.78 -1.32 -2.96
CA GLU A 39 -4.85 -2.28 -3.22
C GLU A 39 -5.95 -1.64 -4.08
N ALA A 40 -6.46 -2.37 -5.07
CA ALA A 40 -7.58 -1.91 -5.91
C ALA A 40 -8.94 -2.09 -5.22
N LEU A 41 -9.07 -1.55 -4.01
CA LEU A 41 -10.26 -1.55 -3.17
C LEU A 41 -10.22 -0.36 -2.19
N SER A 42 -11.14 -0.35 -1.21
CA SER A 42 -11.18 0.65 -0.15
C SER A 42 -9.84 0.76 0.58
N VAL A 43 -9.42 2.00 0.85
CA VAL A 43 -8.24 2.26 1.69
C VAL A 43 -8.47 1.94 3.17
N PHE A 44 -9.73 1.72 3.58
CA PHE A 44 -10.12 1.50 4.96
C PHE A 44 -9.48 0.22 5.53
N GLY A 45 -8.93 0.32 6.74
CA GLY A 45 -8.31 -0.76 7.47
C GLY A 45 -6.80 -0.87 7.24
N TRP A 46 -6.26 -0.34 6.14
CA TRP A 46 -4.83 -0.39 5.84
C TRP A 46 -3.99 0.43 6.84
N GLU A 47 -4.58 1.41 7.53
CA GLU A 47 -3.96 2.14 8.64
C GLU A 47 -3.37 1.21 9.71
N LYS A 48 -3.96 0.02 9.88
CA LYS A 48 -3.47 -1.04 10.77
C LYS A 48 -2.03 -1.44 10.47
N TYR A 49 -1.65 -1.48 9.19
CA TYR A 49 -0.32 -1.94 8.75
C TYR A 49 0.59 -0.82 8.29
N VAL A 50 0.07 0.32 7.84
CA VAL A 50 0.92 1.45 7.42
C VAL A 50 1.27 2.38 8.58
N GLY A 51 0.48 2.38 9.66
CA GLY A 51 0.64 3.24 10.82
C GLY A 51 0.23 4.69 10.57
N ASP A 52 0.35 5.54 11.59
CA ASP A 52 -0.19 6.91 11.62
C ASP A 52 0.31 7.82 10.48
N ASN A 53 1.56 7.63 10.08
CA ASN A 53 2.21 8.42 9.02
C ASN A 53 2.26 7.68 7.69
N GLY A 54 1.64 6.51 7.57
CA GLY A 54 1.65 5.73 6.35
C GLY A 54 0.76 6.31 5.24
N LYS A 55 0.93 5.82 4.01
CA LYS A 55 0.07 6.18 2.87
C LYS A 55 -0.63 4.93 2.33
N VAL A 56 -1.78 5.11 1.70
CA VAL A 56 -2.52 4.03 1.04
C VAL A 56 -2.91 4.48 -0.36
N VAL A 57 -2.55 3.69 -1.37
CA VAL A 57 -2.99 3.85 -2.76
C VAL A 57 -4.14 2.88 -3.00
N GLY A 58 -5.35 3.41 -3.22
CA GLY A 58 -6.54 2.60 -3.43
C GLY A 58 -7.74 3.45 -3.81
N MET A 59 -8.93 2.90 -3.64
CA MET A 59 -10.19 3.50 -4.03
C MET A 59 -10.85 4.24 -2.86
N HIS A 60 -11.32 5.47 -3.10
CA HIS A 60 -12.05 6.29 -2.12
C HIS A 60 -13.56 6.38 -2.38
N GLY A 61 -14.08 5.55 -3.30
CA GLY A 61 -15.48 5.54 -3.70
C GLY A 61 -15.82 4.30 -4.51
N PHE A 62 -17.05 4.27 -5.05
CA PHE A 62 -17.48 3.20 -5.93
C PHE A 62 -16.69 3.19 -7.25
N GLY A 63 -16.79 2.06 -7.97
CA GLY A 63 -16.23 1.92 -9.31
C GLY A 63 -16.91 2.79 -10.36
N ALA A 64 -16.43 2.69 -11.59
CA ALA A 64 -17.01 3.35 -12.75
C ALA A 64 -16.99 2.40 -13.96
N SER A 65 -17.80 2.71 -14.99
CA SER A 65 -17.84 1.94 -16.24
C SER A 65 -16.80 2.47 -17.23
N ALA A 66 -15.65 1.80 -17.30
CA ALA A 66 -14.60 2.05 -18.29
C ALA A 66 -13.66 0.83 -18.39
N PRO A 67 -12.79 0.75 -19.41
CA PRO A 67 -11.73 -0.26 -19.45
C PRO A 67 -10.81 -0.16 -18.23
N ALA A 68 -10.30 -1.31 -17.76
CA ALA A 68 -9.47 -1.37 -16.56
C ALA A 68 -8.30 -0.36 -16.55
N PRO A 69 -7.48 -0.19 -17.61
CA PRO A 69 -6.38 0.79 -17.59
C PRO A 69 -6.85 2.22 -17.30
N VAL A 70 -8.01 2.61 -17.85
CA VAL A 70 -8.61 3.92 -17.60
C VAL A 70 -9.04 4.06 -16.14
N LEU A 71 -9.56 2.98 -15.54
CA LEU A 71 -9.94 2.97 -14.13
C LEU A 71 -8.72 3.02 -13.20
N TYR A 72 -7.64 2.30 -13.49
CA TYR A 72 -6.40 2.36 -12.70
C TYR A 72 -5.81 3.78 -12.69
N GLU A 73 -5.79 4.46 -13.85
CA GLU A 73 -5.40 5.88 -13.92
C GLU A 73 -6.38 6.79 -13.15
N HIS A 74 -7.68 6.62 -13.34
CA HIS A 74 -8.71 7.41 -12.66
C HIS A 74 -8.64 7.31 -11.13
N PHE A 75 -8.41 6.11 -10.60
CA PHE A 75 -8.25 5.88 -9.16
C PHE A 75 -6.82 6.10 -8.66
N GLY A 76 -5.88 6.49 -9.52
CA GLY A 76 -4.50 6.74 -9.14
C GLY A 76 -3.75 5.49 -8.66
N ILE A 77 -4.16 4.30 -9.07
CA ILE A 77 -3.50 3.03 -8.74
C ILE A 77 -2.40 2.80 -9.78
N THR A 78 -1.37 3.64 -9.73
CA THR A 78 -0.29 3.65 -10.73
C THR A 78 1.07 3.63 -10.06
N ALA A 79 2.10 3.24 -10.82
CA ALA A 79 3.47 3.28 -10.33
C ALA A 79 3.90 4.71 -9.93
N ASP A 80 3.50 5.71 -10.71
CA ASP A 80 3.86 7.11 -10.45
C ASP A 80 3.20 7.64 -9.17
N ALA A 81 1.93 7.30 -8.93
CA ALA A 81 1.24 7.65 -7.69
C ALA A 81 1.87 6.98 -6.47
N LEU A 82 2.27 5.70 -6.59
CA LEU A 82 2.97 4.97 -5.54
C LEU A 82 4.34 5.58 -5.23
N VAL A 83 5.13 5.92 -6.26
CA VAL A 83 6.42 6.59 -6.10
C VAL A 83 6.27 7.95 -5.44
N LYS A 84 5.28 8.74 -5.86
CA LYS A 84 4.97 10.03 -5.24
C LYS A 84 4.63 9.86 -3.76
N ALA A 85 3.74 8.92 -3.42
CA ALA A 85 3.36 8.64 -2.04
C ALA A 85 4.57 8.22 -1.20
N ALA A 86 5.46 7.37 -1.73
CA ALA A 86 6.68 6.95 -1.04
C ALA A 86 7.64 8.12 -0.81
N LYS A 87 7.81 9.03 -1.79
CA LYS A 87 8.66 10.22 -1.68
C LYS A 87 8.16 11.24 -0.65
N GLU A 88 6.85 11.29 -0.39
CA GLU A 88 6.28 12.17 0.65
C GLU A 88 6.57 11.66 2.08
N LEU A 89 7.06 10.42 2.24
CA LEU A 89 7.32 9.80 3.54
C LEU A 89 8.78 9.82 3.99
N VAL A 90 9.70 10.21 3.11
CA VAL A 90 11.16 10.13 3.32
C VAL A 90 11.84 11.49 3.23
#